data_AF-W9Z0Z7-F1
#
_entry.id   AF-W9Z0Z7-F1
#
_cell.length_a   1.000
_cell.length_b   1.000
_cell.length_c   1.000
_cell.angle_alpha   90.00
_cell.angle_beta   90.00
_cell.angle_gamma   90.00
#
_symmetry.space_group_name_H-M   'P 1'
#
loop_
_entity.id
_entity.type
_entity.pdbx_description
1 polymer ?
#
loop_
_entity_poly.entity_id
_entity_poly.type
_entity_poly.pdbx_seq_one_letter_code
_entity_poly.pdbx_strand_id
1 'polypeptide(L)'
;MHLDIAQTLSDFNNQWKAAVDKKFLDPDYTFIDIGRQYTPQIRSAAESNVLIWRRCCLRRLWRQRQAWSRQYNTAKPDGHKHSQSFKPRQCGVSTLRQAEYPFVTTRDAADMTITPTHNSREARKGLLYSQFYNLVKIPFDAAKQYPFQNPQLEKIALDPSYLADCEKSTRGSHANQASLKLAYRLSKLRVRAALIPNGEDENPVPFTYGVRAEDRLSWALL
;
A
#
# COMPACT_ATOMS: atom_id res chain seq x y z
N MET A 1 -11.76 16.76 -8.84
CA MET A 1 -10.98 17.06 -10.06
C MET A 1 -11.04 15.80 -10.93
N HIS A 2 -11.86 15.80 -11.98
CA HIS A 2 -11.84 14.72 -12.98
C HIS A 2 -10.70 15.03 -13.93
N LEU A 3 -9.50 14.53 -13.63
CA LEU A 3 -8.47 14.39 -14.66
C LEU A 3 -9.03 13.43 -15.71
N ASP A 4 -8.96 13.82 -16.98
CA ASP A 4 -9.26 12.91 -18.07
C ASP A 4 -8.32 11.70 -17.95
N ILE A 5 -8.90 10.52 -17.74
CA ILE A 5 -8.14 9.27 -17.59
C ILE A 5 -7.32 9.00 -18.86
N ALA A 6 -7.82 9.42 -20.03
CA ALA A 6 -7.11 9.27 -21.29
C ALA A 6 -5.84 10.14 -21.30
N GLN A 7 -5.94 11.40 -20.86
CA GLN A 7 -4.77 12.27 -20.73
C GLN A 7 -3.76 11.71 -19.72
N THR A 8 -4.24 11.24 -18.57
CA THR A 8 -3.37 10.65 -17.53
C THR A 8 -2.60 9.43 -18.05
N LEU A 9 -3.27 8.56 -18.82
CA LEU A 9 -2.64 7.40 -19.44
C LEU A 9 -1.65 7.81 -20.55
N SER A 10 -1.97 8.85 -21.32
CA SER A 10 -1.08 9.41 -22.35
C SER A 10 0.22 9.94 -21.72
N ASP A 11 0.11 10.75 -20.67
CA ASP A 11 1.26 11.34 -19.97
C ASP A 11 2.13 10.25 -19.34
N PHE A 12 1.51 9.26 -18.71
CA PHE A 12 2.21 8.07 -18.19
C PHE A 12 3.00 7.37 -19.29
N ASN A 13 2.38 7.09 -20.44
CA ASN A 13 3.04 6.37 -21.53
C ASN A 13 4.24 7.16 -22.10
N ASN A 14 4.13 8.48 -22.18
CA ASN A 14 5.22 9.35 -22.63
C ASN A 14 6.40 9.31 -21.65
N GLN A 15 6.15 9.45 -20.35
CA GLN A 15 7.19 9.35 -19.33
C GLN A 15 7.82 7.96 -19.28
N TRP A 16 7.00 6.91 -19.37
CA TRP A 16 7.46 5.53 -19.38
C TRP A 16 8.43 5.28 -20.54
N LYS A 17 8.08 5.68 -21.76
CA LYS A 17 8.93 5.51 -22.94
C LYS A 17 10.25 6.27 -22.83
N ALA A 18 10.26 7.42 -22.17
CA ALA A 18 11.47 8.21 -21.97
C ALA A 18 12.41 7.61 -20.91
N ALA A 19 11.84 7.02 -19.85
CA ALA A 19 12.59 6.54 -18.69
C ALA A 19 12.95 5.04 -18.75
N VAL A 20 12.23 4.24 -19.52
CA VAL A 20 12.31 2.77 -19.47
C VAL A 20 12.65 2.17 -20.83
N ASP A 21 13.79 1.49 -20.89
CA ASP A 21 14.17 0.67 -22.05
C ASP A 21 13.53 -0.72 -21.93
N LYS A 22 12.51 -0.95 -22.78
CA LYS A 22 11.69 -2.17 -22.76
C LYS A 22 12.49 -3.45 -22.97
N LYS A 23 13.71 -3.38 -23.55
CA LYS A 23 14.54 -4.58 -23.78
C LYS A 23 15.01 -5.25 -22.49
N PHE A 24 14.99 -4.52 -21.37
CA PHE A 24 15.35 -5.03 -20.05
C PHE A 24 14.14 -5.45 -19.21
N LEU A 25 12.93 -5.39 -19.77
CA LEU A 25 11.71 -5.80 -19.09
C LEU A 25 11.32 -7.19 -19.56
N ASP A 26 11.02 -8.05 -18.61
CA ASP A 26 10.31 -9.30 -18.86
C ASP A 26 8.80 -9.05 -18.70
N PRO A 27 7.99 -9.13 -19.77
CA PRO A 27 6.55 -8.88 -19.69
C PRO A 27 5.81 -9.80 -18.71
N ASP A 28 6.33 -11.00 -18.45
CA ASP A 28 5.70 -11.99 -17.57
C ASP A 28 5.99 -11.71 -16.09
N TYR A 29 7.05 -10.95 -15.79
CA TYR A 29 7.49 -10.59 -14.44
C TYR A 29 7.49 -9.09 -14.17
N THR A 30 7.07 -8.27 -15.13
CA THR A 30 6.94 -6.82 -14.97
C THR A 30 5.51 -6.47 -14.58
N PHE A 31 5.36 -5.90 -13.39
CA PHE A 31 4.09 -5.45 -12.85
C PHE A 31 4.07 -3.94 -12.64
N ILE A 32 2.89 -3.35 -12.80
CA ILE A 32 2.66 -1.92 -12.62
C ILE A 32 1.56 -1.71 -11.60
N ASP A 33 1.83 -0.81 -10.65
CA ASP A 33 0.90 -0.47 -9.57
C ASP A 33 0.24 0.87 -9.86
N ILE A 34 -1.08 0.87 -10.05
CA ILE A 34 -1.86 2.10 -10.16
C ILE A 34 -2.40 2.46 -8.78
N GLY A 35 -1.73 3.41 -8.13
CA GLY A 35 -2.08 3.92 -6.82
C GLY A 35 -3.03 5.11 -6.89
N ARG A 36 -4.10 5.07 -6.08
CA ARG A 36 -4.95 6.20 -5.73
C ARG A 36 -4.83 6.47 -4.25
N GLN A 37 -4.44 7.68 -3.91
CA GLN A 37 -4.26 8.11 -2.52
C GLN A 37 -5.17 9.28 -2.24
N TYR A 38 -5.88 9.22 -1.10
CA TYR A 38 -6.60 10.35 -0.58
C TYR A 38 -5.96 10.78 0.74
N THR A 39 -5.43 12.00 0.73
CA THR A 39 -4.83 12.67 1.87
C THR A 39 -5.51 14.04 1.97
N PRO A 40 -6.03 14.43 3.15
CA PRO A 40 -6.59 15.76 3.34
C PRO A 40 -5.65 16.86 2.87
N GLN A 41 -6.21 17.90 2.25
CA GLN A 41 -5.43 19.05 1.82
C GLN A 41 -4.99 19.87 3.03
N ILE A 42 -3.78 20.43 2.94
CA ILE A 42 -3.26 21.41 3.90
C ILE A 42 -4.25 22.57 4.01
N ARG A 43 -4.57 23.00 5.23
CA ARG A 43 -5.59 23.99 5.63
C ARG A 43 -7.05 23.65 5.30
N SER A 44 -7.36 22.40 4.95
CA SER A 44 -8.76 21.99 4.76
C SER A 44 -9.45 21.67 6.10
N ALA A 45 -10.77 21.72 6.14
CA ALA A 45 -11.52 21.22 7.31
C ALA A 45 -11.26 19.73 7.62
N ALA A 46 -10.71 18.99 6.66
CA ALA A 46 -10.32 17.60 6.82
C ALA A 46 -8.86 17.39 7.25
N GLU A 47 -8.06 18.45 7.32
CA GLU A 47 -6.62 18.40 7.61
C GLU A 47 -6.32 17.82 9.00
N SER A 48 -7.21 18.11 9.96
CA SER A 48 -7.18 17.56 11.32
C SER A 48 -7.79 16.16 11.45
N ASN A 49 -8.28 15.57 10.35
CA ASN A 49 -8.92 14.28 10.38
C ASN A 49 -7.97 13.13 10.01
N VAL A 50 -8.04 12.09 10.82
CA VAL A 50 -7.47 10.77 10.53
C VAL A 50 -8.39 10.03 9.58
N LEU A 51 -7.94 9.78 8.36
CA LEU A 51 -8.68 8.93 7.43
C LEU A 51 -8.19 7.49 7.52
N ILE A 52 -9.14 6.60 7.81
CA ILE A 52 -8.95 5.16 7.79
C ILE A 52 -10.06 4.50 6.98
N TRP A 53 -9.73 3.39 6.35
CA TRP A 53 -10.69 2.51 5.71
C TRP A 53 -11.60 1.90 6.76
N ARG A 54 -12.80 2.47 6.89
CA ARG A 54 -13.86 1.85 7.68
C ARG A 54 -14.26 0.53 7.03
N ARG A 55 -14.41 -0.50 7.84
CA ARG A 55 -14.81 -1.85 7.43
C ARG A 55 -16.12 -1.85 6.66
N CYS A 56 -17.08 -0.98 7.01
CA CYS A 56 -18.34 -0.84 6.29
C CYS A 56 -18.15 -0.33 4.84
N CYS A 57 -17.20 0.60 4.62
CA CYS A 57 -16.87 1.12 3.30
C CYS A 57 -16.22 0.04 2.44
N LEU A 58 -15.26 -0.72 2.99
CA LEU A 58 -14.62 -1.84 2.30
C LEU A 58 -15.62 -2.94 1.94
N ARG A 59 -16.54 -3.29 2.85
CA ARG A 59 -17.62 -4.24 2.57
C ARG A 59 -18.56 -3.78 1.46
N ARG A 60 -18.90 -2.48 1.42
CA ARG A 60 -19.69 -1.91 0.32
C ARG A 60 -18.94 -2.03 -1.01
N LEU A 61 -17.65 -1.66 -1.02
CA LEU A 61 -16.79 -1.78 -2.19
C LEU A 61 -16.70 -3.23 -2.67
N TRP A 62 -16.50 -4.18 -1.77
CA TRP A 62 -16.46 -5.61 -2.08
C TRP A 62 -17.74 -6.08 -2.78
N ARG A 63 -18.91 -5.74 -2.23
CA ARG A 63 -20.20 -6.10 -2.84
C ARG A 63 -20.36 -5.51 -4.24
N GLN A 64 -19.97 -4.25 -4.42
CA GLN A 64 -19.96 -3.59 -5.72
C GLN A 64 -19.01 -4.28 -6.71
N ARG A 65 -17.79 -4.61 -6.28
CA ARG A 65 -16.82 -5.32 -7.14
C ARG A 65 -17.28 -6.72 -7.51
N GLN A 66 -17.90 -7.46 -6.58
CA GLN A 66 -18.49 -8.76 -6.87
C GLN A 66 -19.60 -8.65 -7.93
N ALA A 67 -20.54 -7.72 -7.76
CA ALA A 67 -21.64 -7.54 -8.70
C ALA A 67 -21.13 -7.20 -10.11
N TRP A 68 -20.21 -6.24 -10.20
CA TRP A 68 -19.56 -5.87 -11.45
C TRP A 68 -18.78 -7.03 -12.06
N SER A 69 -18.00 -7.78 -11.26
CA SER A 69 -17.21 -8.92 -11.74
C SER A 69 -18.09 -10.02 -12.32
N ARG A 70 -19.21 -10.33 -11.67
CA ARG A 70 -20.18 -11.32 -12.18
C ARG A 70 -20.69 -10.91 -13.55
N GLN A 71 -21.13 -9.66 -13.71
CA GLN A 71 -21.61 -9.14 -14.99
C GLN A 71 -20.50 -9.14 -16.06
N TYR A 72 -19.30 -8.69 -15.71
CA TYR A 72 -18.16 -8.59 -16.63
C TYR A 72 -17.69 -9.96 -17.16
N ASN A 73 -17.77 -11.00 -16.32
CA ASN A 73 -17.38 -12.37 -16.69
C ASN A 73 -18.46 -13.15 -17.44
N THR A 74 -19.75 -12.76 -17.32
CA THR A 74 -20.85 -13.40 -18.06
C THR A 74 -21.16 -12.71 -19.39
N ALA A 75 -20.83 -11.43 -19.53
CA ALA A 75 -20.97 -10.70 -20.78
C ALA A 75 -20.16 -11.38 -21.90
N LYS A 76 -20.80 -11.64 -23.04
CA LYS A 76 -20.11 -12.10 -24.25
C LYS A 76 -19.07 -11.05 -24.65
N PRO A 77 -17.83 -11.44 -25.00
CA PRO A 77 -16.88 -10.49 -25.54
C PRO A 77 -17.43 -9.93 -26.87
N ASP A 78 -17.52 -8.61 -26.97
CA ASP A 78 -17.95 -7.96 -28.22
C ASP A 78 -17.02 -8.37 -29.37
N GLY A 79 -17.60 -8.87 -30.45
CA GLY A 79 -16.96 -8.88 -31.78
C GLY A 79 -16.28 -10.16 -32.29
N HIS A 80 -16.10 -11.24 -31.51
CA HIS A 80 -15.50 -12.47 -32.08
C HIS A 80 -16.53 -13.57 -32.37
N LYS A 81 -16.90 -13.68 -33.65
CA LYS A 81 -17.44 -14.90 -34.27
C LYS A 81 -16.34 -15.98 -34.36
N HIS A 82 -15.86 -16.50 -33.23
CA HIS A 82 -15.08 -17.74 -33.25
C HIS A 82 -15.80 -18.81 -32.45
N SER A 83 -16.11 -19.88 -33.18
CA SER A 83 -16.66 -21.16 -32.75
C SER A 83 -15.69 -21.92 -31.82
N GLN A 84 -15.39 -21.35 -30.66
CA GLN A 84 -14.86 -22.11 -29.53
C GLN A 84 -15.95 -22.17 -28.49
N SER A 85 -16.38 -23.39 -28.14
CA SER A 85 -17.47 -23.62 -27.20
C SER A 85 -17.16 -22.87 -25.89
N PHE A 86 -17.87 -21.76 -25.67
CA PHE A 86 -17.90 -21.11 -24.37
C PHE A 86 -18.67 -22.06 -23.47
N LYS A 87 -17.98 -23.03 -22.84
CA LYS A 87 -18.61 -23.85 -21.81
C LYS A 87 -18.99 -22.87 -20.68
N PRO A 88 -20.28 -22.68 -20.38
CA PRO A 88 -20.68 -21.83 -19.28
C PRO A 88 -19.97 -22.35 -18.03
N ARG A 89 -19.21 -21.48 -17.35
CA ARG A 89 -18.65 -21.84 -16.05
C ARG A 89 -19.83 -22.22 -15.15
N GLN A 90 -19.68 -23.32 -14.42
CA GLN A 90 -20.64 -23.73 -13.39
C GLN A 90 -20.99 -22.52 -12.53
N CYS A 91 -22.30 -22.25 -12.44
CA CYS A 91 -22.87 -21.25 -11.57
C CYS A 91 -22.44 -21.57 -10.12
N GLY A 92 -21.44 -20.85 -9.58
CA GLY A 92 -20.99 -21.07 -8.21
C GLY A 92 -19.54 -20.70 -7.91
N VAL A 93 -18.62 -20.72 -8.89
CA VAL A 93 -17.22 -20.35 -8.61
C VAL A 93 -17.08 -18.83 -8.58
N SER A 94 -16.81 -18.28 -7.39
CA SER A 94 -16.56 -16.84 -7.22
C SER A 94 -15.42 -16.37 -8.13
N THR A 95 -15.65 -15.33 -8.91
CA THR A 95 -14.66 -14.72 -9.81
C THR A 95 -13.64 -13.87 -9.07
N LEU A 96 -13.90 -13.56 -7.79
CA LEU A 96 -13.01 -12.80 -6.91
C LEU A 96 -12.84 -13.53 -5.57
N ARG A 97 -11.70 -13.30 -4.93
CA ARG A 97 -11.40 -13.63 -3.54
C ARG A 97 -11.17 -12.36 -2.75
N GLN A 98 -11.54 -12.36 -1.48
CA GLN A 98 -11.32 -11.25 -0.55
C GLN A 98 -10.49 -11.74 0.62
N ALA A 99 -9.48 -10.97 0.99
CA ALA A 99 -8.80 -11.07 2.27
C ALA A 99 -8.99 -9.74 3.01
N GLU A 100 -9.45 -9.79 4.26
CA GLU A 100 -9.63 -8.63 5.12
C GLU A 100 -8.67 -8.73 6.29
N TYR A 101 -8.00 -7.61 6.61
CA TYR A 101 -6.98 -7.55 7.65
C TYR A 101 -7.42 -6.50 8.68
N PRO A 102 -7.91 -6.90 9.87
CA PRO A 102 -8.30 -5.96 10.91
C PRO A 102 -7.15 -5.03 11.28
N PHE A 103 -7.42 -3.72 11.31
CA PHE A 103 -6.38 -2.74 11.59
C PHE A 103 -6.28 -2.48 13.08
N VAL A 104 -5.08 -2.65 13.67
CA VAL A 104 -4.78 -2.39 15.09
C VAL A 104 -5.77 -3.09 16.04
N THR A 105 -6.19 -4.32 15.70
CA THR A 105 -7.19 -5.09 16.46
C THR A 105 -8.54 -4.37 16.64
N THR A 106 -8.81 -3.33 15.86
CA THR A 106 -10.07 -2.58 15.94
C THR A 106 -11.15 -3.30 15.14
N ARG A 107 -12.40 -3.21 15.62
CA ARG A 107 -13.56 -3.82 14.94
C ARG A 107 -13.91 -3.14 13.62
N ASP A 108 -13.76 -1.82 13.58
CA ASP A 108 -14.40 -0.94 12.59
C ASP A 108 -13.46 -0.44 11.49
N ALA A 109 -12.15 -0.72 11.58
CA ALA A 109 -11.16 -0.40 10.56
C ALA A 109 -10.41 -1.65 10.09
N ALA A 110 -10.11 -1.68 8.80
CA ALA A 110 -9.40 -2.81 8.19
C ALA A 110 -8.64 -2.36 6.95
N ASP A 111 -7.71 -3.20 6.52
CA ASP A 111 -7.23 -3.23 5.15
C ASP A 111 -7.94 -4.37 4.41
N MET A 112 -7.98 -4.31 3.08
CA MET A 112 -8.62 -5.34 2.25
C MET A 112 -7.84 -5.58 0.97
N THR A 113 -7.67 -6.84 0.59
CA THR A 113 -7.19 -7.24 -0.73
C THR A 113 -8.28 -7.99 -1.47
N ILE A 114 -8.53 -7.61 -2.71
CA ILE A 114 -9.42 -8.30 -3.65
C ILE A 114 -8.56 -8.89 -4.76
N THR A 115 -8.64 -10.20 -4.96
CA THR A 115 -7.85 -10.93 -5.95
C THR A 115 -8.79 -11.61 -6.93
N PRO A 116 -8.71 -11.34 -8.25
CA PRO A 116 -9.45 -12.11 -9.24
C PRO A 116 -9.02 -13.58 -9.23
N THR A 117 -9.94 -14.50 -9.49
CA THR A 117 -9.59 -15.92 -9.58
C THR A 117 -8.89 -16.23 -10.90
N HIS A 118 -8.08 -17.28 -10.89
CA HIS A 118 -7.42 -17.81 -12.07
C HIS A 118 -8.44 -18.00 -13.21
N ASN A 119 -8.09 -17.54 -14.41
CA ASN A 119 -8.94 -17.54 -15.62
C ASN A 119 -10.18 -16.62 -15.59
N SER A 120 -10.40 -15.81 -14.55
CA SER A 120 -11.36 -14.69 -14.64
C SER A 120 -10.98 -13.76 -15.80
N ARG A 121 -11.97 -13.07 -16.37
CA ARG A 121 -11.73 -12.10 -17.44
C ARG A 121 -10.81 -10.98 -16.96
N GLU A 122 -10.92 -10.55 -15.71
CA GLU A 122 -10.02 -9.56 -15.11
C GLU A 122 -8.58 -10.07 -15.03
N ALA A 123 -8.35 -11.29 -14.53
CA ALA A 123 -7.02 -11.87 -14.49
C ALA A 123 -6.42 -12.01 -15.90
N ARG A 124 -7.20 -12.48 -16.87
CA ARG A 124 -6.76 -12.60 -18.27
C ARG A 124 -6.49 -11.25 -18.94
N LYS A 125 -7.17 -10.20 -18.49
CA LYS A 125 -6.90 -8.82 -18.95
C LYS A 125 -5.72 -8.21 -18.21
N GLY A 126 -5.24 -8.83 -17.14
CA GLY A 126 -4.01 -8.45 -16.46
C GLY A 126 -4.18 -7.84 -15.07
N LEU A 127 -5.35 -7.88 -14.44
CA LEU A 127 -5.49 -7.47 -13.04
C LEU A 127 -5.06 -8.61 -12.11
N LEU A 128 -4.04 -8.38 -11.28
CA LEU A 128 -3.57 -9.36 -10.28
C LEU A 128 -4.30 -9.20 -8.96
N TYR A 129 -4.36 -7.99 -8.42
CA TYR A 129 -5.10 -7.69 -7.20
C TYR A 129 -5.38 -6.20 -7.06
N SER A 130 -6.37 -5.88 -6.23
CA SER A 130 -6.65 -4.54 -5.73
C SER A 130 -6.46 -4.53 -4.21
N GLN A 131 -5.60 -3.67 -3.68
CA GLN A 131 -5.33 -3.53 -2.26
C GLN A 131 -5.81 -2.18 -1.73
N PHE A 132 -6.49 -2.19 -0.60
CA PHE A 132 -7.00 -1.03 0.11
C PHE A 132 -6.37 -1.02 1.50
N TYR A 133 -5.53 -0.02 1.78
CA TYR A 133 -4.81 0.02 3.06
C TYR A 133 -4.69 1.42 3.65
N ASN A 134 -4.54 1.46 4.96
CA ASN A 134 -4.37 2.69 5.74
C ASN A 134 -2.94 3.21 5.65
N LEU A 135 -2.73 4.51 5.37
CA LEU A 135 -1.40 5.11 5.18
C LEU A 135 -0.76 5.56 6.50
N VAL A 136 -0.66 4.65 7.46
CA VAL A 136 -0.22 4.96 8.83
C VAL A 136 1.26 5.27 8.95
N LYS A 137 2.06 4.95 7.94
CA LYS A 137 3.51 5.19 7.94
C LYS A 137 3.91 6.60 7.49
N ILE A 138 3.01 7.33 6.83
CA ILE A 138 3.35 8.62 6.21
C ILE A 138 3.89 9.65 7.22
N PRO A 139 3.27 9.84 8.41
CA PRO A 139 3.79 10.83 9.37
C PRO A 139 5.20 10.50 9.89
N PHE A 140 5.63 9.25 9.73
CA PHE A 140 6.93 8.76 10.18
C PHE A 140 7.92 8.55 9.03
N ASP A 141 7.55 8.85 7.78
CA ASP A 141 8.43 8.71 6.62
C ASP A 141 9.30 9.97 6.49
N ALA A 142 10.63 9.81 6.51
CA ALA A 142 11.56 10.86 6.09
C ALA A 142 12.50 10.24 5.07
N ALA A 143 12.21 10.42 3.79
CA ALA A 143 12.98 9.82 2.69
C ALA A 143 13.23 8.31 2.90
N LYS A 144 12.18 7.56 3.26
CA LYS A 144 12.20 6.12 3.58
C LYS A 144 12.94 5.72 4.86
N GLN A 145 13.39 6.67 5.66
CA GLN A 145 13.92 6.44 6.99
C GLN A 145 12.81 6.55 8.03
N TYR A 146 12.44 5.42 8.62
CA TYR A 146 11.43 5.33 9.66
C TYR A 146 12.07 5.28 11.06
N PRO A 147 11.37 5.74 12.11
CA PRO A 147 11.81 5.57 13.49
C PRO A 147 12.16 4.11 13.79
N PHE A 148 13.21 3.92 14.59
CA PHE A 148 13.66 2.60 15.06
C PHE A 148 14.17 1.62 13.99
N GLN A 149 14.41 2.06 12.74
CA GLN A 149 14.94 1.18 11.70
C GLN A 149 16.42 0.84 11.81
N ASN A 150 17.19 1.50 12.69
CA ASN A 150 18.59 1.13 12.90
C ASN A 150 18.66 -0.25 13.56
N PRO A 151 19.14 -1.31 12.88
CA PRO A 151 19.16 -2.67 13.43
C PRO A 151 20.02 -2.80 14.68
N GLN A 152 21.00 -1.90 14.84
CA GLN A 152 21.89 -1.90 16.01
C GLN A 152 21.18 -1.42 17.28
N LEU A 153 19.96 -0.87 17.18
CA LEU A 153 19.18 -0.46 18.35
C LEU A 153 18.86 -1.64 19.26
N GLU A 154 18.76 -2.86 18.76
CA GLU A 154 18.56 -4.06 19.60
C GLU A 154 19.67 -4.22 20.65
N LYS A 155 20.88 -3.71 20.36
CA LYS A 155 22.01 -3.75 21.31
C LYS A 155 21.78 -2.92 22.57
N ILE A 156 20.78 -2.03 22.60
CA ILE A 156 20.43 -1.29 23.84
C ILE A 156 19.68 -2.17 24.83
N ALA A 157 19.11 -3.29 24.39
CA ALA A 157 18.41 -4.26 25.23
C ALA A 157 19.33 -5.36 25.77
N LEU A 158 20.57 -5.44 25.27
CA LEU A 158 21.57 -6.40 25.72
C LEU A 158 22.18 -5.98 27.06
N ASP A 159 22.54 -6.98 27.87
CA ASP A 159 23.20 -6.73 29.15
C ASP A 159 24.57 -6.08 28.95
N PRO A 160 24.93 -5.03 29.72
CA PRO A 160 26.23 -4.38 29.61
C PRO A 160 27.42 -5.32 29.80
N SER A 161 27.31 -6.34 30.66
CA SER A 161 28.38 -7.33 30.87
C SER A 161 28.59 -8.22 29.65
N TYR A 162 27.50 -8.65 29.01
CA TYR A 162 27.55 -9.39 27.75
C TYR A 162 28.22 -8.57 26.65
N LEU A 163 27.88 -7.28 26.53
CA LEU A 163 28.50 -6.38 25.58
C LEU A 163 30.00 -6.20 25.85
N ALA A 164 30.40 -6.05 27.11
CA ALA A 164 31.80 -5.92 27.51
C ALA A 164 32.62 -7.19 27.20
N ASP A 165 32.03 -8.37 27.35
CA ASP A 165 32.67 -9.64 26.99
C ASP A 165 32.77 -9.83 25.48
N CYS A 166 31.77 -9.39 24.71
CA CYS A 166 31.84 -9.34 23.25
C CYS A 166 32.92 -8.37 22.74
N GLU A 167 33.06 -7.20 23.37
CA GLU A 167 34.10 -6.21 23.02
C GLU A 167 35.52 -6.76 23.25
N LYS A 168 35.72 -7.56 24.30
CA LYS A 168 37.02 -8.20 24.57
C LYS A 168 37.32 -9.35 23.61
N SER A 169 36.29 -10.04 23.11
CA SER A 169 36.44 -11.26 22.30
C SER A 169 36.41 -11.04 20.79
N THR A 170 35.89 -9.90 20.31
CA THR A 170 35.75 -9.63 18.86
C THR A 170 36.34 -8.29 18.45
N ARG A 171 37.10 -8.25 17.35
CA ARG A 171 37.67 -7.00 16.75
C ARG A 171 36.66 -6.22 15.88
N GLY A 172 35.35 -6.40 16.12
CA GLY A 172 34.30 -5.83 15.27
C GLY A 172 34.10 -4.33 15.49
N SER A 173 33.55 -3.63 14.49
CA SER A 173 33.10 -2.24 14.68
C SER A 173 31.85 -2.22 15.57
N HIS A 174 31.98 -1.79 16.82
CA HIS A 174 30.88 -1.72 17.76
C HIS A 174 30.19 -0.34 17.69
N ALA A 175 28.86 -0.36 17.61
CA ALA A 175 28.07 0.86 17.66
C ALA A 175 28.12 1.44 19.08
N ASN A 176 28.52 2.71 19.21
CA ASN A 176 28.60 3.39 20.49
C ASN A 176 27.22 3.40 21.18
N GLN A 177 27.16 2.81 22.38
CA GLN A 177 25.94 2.73 23.20
C GLN A 177 25.31 4.10 23.46
N ALA A 178 26.11 5.16 23.65
CA ALA A 178 25.59 6.51 23.82
C ALA A 178 24.90 7.02 22.54
N SER A 179 25.51 6.78 21.38
CA SER A 179 24.93 7.14 20.08
C SER A 179 23.65 6.35 19.78
N LEU A 180 23.60 5.06 20.13
CA LEU A 180 22.38 4.24 19.98
C LEU A 180 21.25 4.74 20.89
N LYS A 181 21.55 5.05 22.16
CA LYS A 181 20.59 5.64 23.10
C LYS A 181 20.08 7.00 22.60
N LEU A 182 20.95 7.83 22.03
CA LEU A 182 20.55 9.10 21.42
C LEU A 182 19.64 8.87 20.21
N ALA A 183 20.03 8.01 19.28
CA ALA A 183 19.22 7.68 18.09
C ALA A 183 17.83 7.12 18.47
N TYR A 184 17.77 6.27 19.51
CA TYR A 184 16.53 5.76 20.06
C TYR A 184 15.66 6.89 20.64
N ARG A 185 16.24 7.80 21.44
CA ARG A 185 15.52 8.96 22.00
C ARG A 185 15.01 9.89 20.91
N LEU A 186 15.82 10.19 19.90
CA LEU A 186 15.41 11.02 18.76
C LEU A 186 14.28 10.36 17.95
N SER A 187 14.33 9.03 17.76
CA SER A 187 13.24 8.27 17.15
C SER A 187 11.93 8.42 17.93
N LYS A 188 11.98 8.33 19.28
CA LYS A 188 10.81 8.57 20.14
C LYS A 188 10.30 10.00 20.04
N LEU A 189 11.18 11.00 20.05
CA LEU A 189 10.80 12.41 19.91
C LEU A 189 10.11 12.68 18.57
N ARG A 190 10.63 12.08 17.49
CA ARG A 190 10.02 12.17 16.16
C ARG A 190 8.62 11.54 16.13
N VAL A 191 8.46 10.35 16.69
CA VAL A 191 7.13 9.72 16.81
C VAL A 191 6.20 10.60 17.62
N ARG A 192 6.65 11.11 18.77
CA ARG A 192 5.87 12.02 19.62
C ARG A 192 5.45 13.27 18.86
N ALA A 193 6.37 13.96 18.19
CA ALA A 193 6.09 15.16 17.40
C ALA A 193 5.07 14.88 16.29
N ALA A 194 5.12 13.70 15.67
CA ALA A 194 4.14 13.31 14.67
C ALA A 194 2.76 12.99 15.28
N LEU A 195 2.67 12.55 16.54
CA LEU A 195 1.43 12.10 17.19
C LEU A 195 0.70 13.18 18.02
N ILE A 196 1.36 14.27 18.42
CA ILE A 196 0.73 15.29 19.26
C ILE A 196 -0.17 16.19 18.39
N PRO A 197 -1.46 16.36 18.75
CA PRO A 197 -2.41 17.16 17.96
C PRO A 197 -2.15 18.67 18.00
N ASN A 198 -1.41 19.18 19.00
CA ASN A 198 -1.08 20.60 19.19
C ASN A 198 0.44 20.79 19.18
N GLY A 199 0.94 21.78 18.43
CA GLY A 199 2.32 22.24 18.50
C GLY A 199 2.63 22.89 19.85
N GLU A 200 3.91 23.14 20.13
CA GLU A 200 4.34 23.85 21.35
C GLU A 200 3.72 25.25 21.47
N ASP A 201 3.25 25.82 20.36
CA ASP A 201 2.60 27.15 20.27
C ASP A 201 1.06 27.09 20.32
N GLU A 202 0.45 26.01 20.83
CA GLU A 202 -1.02 25.75 20.83
C GLU A 202 -1.68 25.68 19.43
N ASN A 203 -0.91 25.90 18.36
CA ASN A 203 -1.37 25.72 16.99
C ASN A 203 -1.62 24.23 16.71
N PRO A 204 -2.82 23.83 16.28
CA PRO A 204 -3.08 22.44 15.91
C PRO A 204 -2.12 22.02 14.79
N VAL A 205 -1.32 20.98 15.03
CA VAL A 205 -0.55 20.34 13.95
C VAL A 205 -1.49 19.31 13.35
N PRO A 206 -1.93 19.49 12.10
CA PRO A 206 -2.91 18.62 11.51
C PRO A 206 -2.35 17.21 11.36
N PHE A 207 -3.02 16.25 11.99
CA PHE A 207 -2.62 14.87 11.97
C PHE A 207 -3.26 14.17 10.77
N THR A 208 -2.54 14.17 9.65
CA THR A 208 -3.12 13.75 8.37
C THR A 208 -2.74 12.32 8.01
N TYR A 209 -3.63 11.37 8.31
CA TYR A 209 -3.57 10.03 7.70
C TYR A 209 -4.44 9.99 6.45
N GLY A 210 -3.93 9.28 5.43
CA GLY A 210 -4.67 9.01 4.22
C GLY A 210 -5.10 7.56 4.10
N VAL A 211 -5.95 7.32 3.12
CA VAL A 211 -6.27 5.98 2.65
C VAL A 211 -5.71 5.78 1.26
N ARG A 212 -5.25 4.56 0.96
CA ARG A 212 -4.76 4.18 -0.36
C ARG A 212 -5.56 3.03 -0.93
N ALA A 213 -5.78 3.09 -2.23
CA ALA A 213 -6.23 1.99 -3.07
C ALA A 213 -5.18 1.78 -4.16
N GLU A 214 -4.75 0.55 -4.38
CA GLU A 214 -3.71 0.23 -5.35
C GLU A 214 -4.11 -0.99 -6.16
N ASP A 215 -4.07 -0.86 -7.48
CA ASP A 215 -4.38 -1.94 -8.42
C ASP A 215 -3.06 -2.42 -9.03
N ARG A 216 -2.67 -3.67 -8.75
CA ARG A 216 -1.50 -4.30 -9.37
C ARG A 216 -1.88 -4.97 -10.68
N LEU A 217 -1.19 -4.58 -11.74
CA LEU A 217 -1.46 -4.99 -13.11
C LEU A 217 -0.24 -5.70 -13.71
N SER A 218 -0.48 -6.72 -14.54
CA SER A 218 0.51 -7.23 -15.47
C SER A 218 0.61 -6.32 -16.69
N TRP A 219 1.68 -6.48 -17.45
CA TRP A 219 1.87 -5.80 -18.73
C TRP A 219 0.67 -5.92 -19.70
N ALA A 220 -0.10 -7.01 -19.65
CA ALA A 220 -1.25 -7.25 -20.54
C ALA A 220 -2.41 -6.23 -20.43
N LEU A 221 -2.47 -5.42 -19.36
CA LEU A 221 -3.55 -4.43 -19.15
C LEU A 221 -3.18 -3.01 -19.61
N LEU A 222 -1.96 -2.79 -20.11
CA LEU A 222 -1.45 -1.49 -20.57
C LEU A 222 -1.38 -1.42 -22.09
#